data_AF-A0A7Y9BM58-F1
#
_entry.id   AF-A0A7Y9BM58-F1
#
_cell.length_a   1.000
_cell.length_b   1.000
_cell.length_c   1.000
_cell.angle_alpha   90.00
_cell.angle_beta   90.00
_cell.angle_gamma   90.00
#
_symmetry.space_group_name_H-M   'P 1'
#
loop_
_entity.id
_entity.type
_entity.pdbx_description
1 polymer ?
#
loop_
_entity_poly.entity_id
_entity_poly.type
_entity_poly.pdbx_seq_one_letter_code
_entity_poly.pdbx_strand_id
1 'polypeptide(L)'
;MSIAEFQVYSVEEADAAGGLCAVRCIGGVVRTGQVYAAGDARLGLRDIERHGNRVTSLRAGQAARVRLTGAMTALLTRGQVLTAVPPGGHALADLEAWLATDPPLADEPHPLTLRSHGVSGMQDDALPDGMRLRWGRVALAAVDRTAAWAERHPLDHAIDRAGVRAYLIRQFGPGPGLGGDPAGLCRELLDLIDLTPAQAAAEGLAWRDLPRRRIRHLRRIKLLLNSMAAVRPHLTGAPDTARAVDAWAGVRAVLP
;
A
#
# COMPACT_ATOMS: atom_id res chain seq x y z
N MET A 1 -7.44 18.68 3.07
CA MET A 1 -7.59 18.16 1.69
C MET A 1 -9.07 18.18 1.32
N SER A 2 -9.44 18.61 0.10
CA SER A 2 -10.84 18.52 -0.36
C SER A 2 -11.19 17.06 -0.68
N ILE A 3 -12.39 16.62 -0.29
CA ILE A 3 -12.91 15.29 -0.63
C ILE A 3 -12.94 15.13 -2.15
N ALA A 4 -12.56 13.95 -2.65
CA ALA A 4 -12.58 13.70 -4.08
C ALA A 4 -14.02 13.47 -4.55
N GLU A 5 -14.45 14.19 -5.57
CA GLU A 5 -15.83 14.12 -6.06
C GLU A 5 -15.83 14.16 -7.58
N PHE A 6 -16.71 13.37 -8.18
CA PHE A 6 -16.99 13.50 -9.60
C PHE A 6 -18.48 13.43 -9.91
N GLN A 7 -18.90 14.24 -10.87
CA GLN A 7 -20.26 14.28 -11.37
C GLN A 7 -20.39 13.39 -12.60
N VAL A 8 -21.45 12.59 -12.66
CA VAL A 8 -21.82 11.77 -13.82
C VAL A 8 -22.44 12.63 -14.91
N TYR A 9 -21.91 12.57 -16.12
CA TYR A 9 -22.54 13.19 -17.30
C TYR A 9 -23.41 12.20 -18.07
N SER A 10 -22.92 10.97 -18.26
CA SER A 10 -23.65 9.90 -18.92
C SER A 10 -23.15 8.53 -18.47
N VAL A 11 -24.06 7.57 -18.44
CA VAL A 11 -23.76 6.14 -18.36
C VAL A 11 -23.77 5.62 -19.79
N GLU A 12 -22.66 5.07 -20.26
CA GLU A 12 -22.48 4.61 -21.63
C GLU A 12 -22.76 3.11 -21.74
N GLU A 13 -22.31 2.35 -20.74
CA GLU A 13 -22.52 0.90 -20.62
C GLU A 13 -22.77 0.58 -19.14
N ALA A 14 -23.71 -0.31 -18.84
CA ALA A 14 -23.87 -0.83 -17.49
C ALA A 14 -24.51 -2.22 -17.47
N ASP A 15 -24.04 -3.06 -16.57
CA ASP A 15 -24.55 -4.41 -16.28
C ASP A 15 -24.55 -4.68 -14.76
N ALA A 16 -24.79 -5.93 -14.38
CA ALA A 16 -24.81 -6.34 -12.98
C ALA A 16 -23.42 -6.28 -12.29
N ALA A 17 -22.33 -6.24 -13.05
CA ALA A 17 -20.95 -6.20 -12.53
C ALA A 17 -20.40 -4.77 -12.44
N GLY A 18 -20.91 -3.83 -13.23
CA GLY A 18 -20.44 -2.45 -13.25
C GLY A 18 -20.87 -1.68 -14.48
N GLY A 19 -20.05 -0.70 -14.89
CA GLY A 19 -20.34 0.09 -16.08
C GLY A 19 -19.27 1.12 -16.43
N LEU A 20 -19.44 1.73 -17.60
CA LEU A 20 -18.61 2.81 -18.13
C LEU A 20 -19.39 4.13 -18.07
N CYS A 21 -18.82 5.12 -17.40
CA CYS A 21 -19.45 6.43 -17.23
C CYS A 21 -18.54 7.55 -17.73
N ALA A 22 -19.10 8.56 -18.39
CA ALA A 22 -18.42 9.83 -18.62
C ALA A 22 -18.63 10.74 -17.41
N VAL A 23 -17.54 11.26 -16.84
CA VAL A 23 -17.56 12.00 -15.58
C VAL A 23 -16.68 13.25 -15.63
N ARG A 24 -16.92 14.16 -14.69
CA ARG A 24 -16.04 15.30 -14.41
C ARG A 24 -15.69 15.35 -12.94
N CYS A 25 -14.41 15.43 -12.63
CA CYS A 25 -13.95 15.67 -11.27
C CYS A 25 -14.28 17.12 -10.88
N ILE A 26 -15.06 17.28 -9.82
CA ILE A 26 -15.52 18.59 -9.33
C ILE A 26 -14.83 18.98 -8.02
N GLY A 27 -14.22 18.02 -7.32
CA GLY A 27 -13.48 18.25 -6.08
C GLY A 27 -12.36 17.22 -5.89
N GLY A 28 -11.28 17.61 -5.21
CA GLY A 28 -10.19 16.72 -4.82
C GLY A 28 -9.44 16.02 -5.96
N VAL A 29 -8.91 14.83 -5.63
CA VAL A 29 -8.17 13.97 -6.57
C VAL A 29 -8.77 12.57 -6.54
N VAL A 30 -9.45 12.23 -7.63
CA VAL A 30 -10.06 10.93 -7.90
C VAL A 30 -8.97 9.95 -8.31
N ARG A 31 -8.98 8.72 -7.79
CA ARG A 31 -7.95 7.69 -8.07
C ARG A 31 -8.57 6.33 -8.32
N THR A 32 -7.94 5.56 -9.21
CA THR A 32 -8.24 4.12 -9.37
C THR A 32 -8.07 3.38 -8.04
N GLY A 33 -8.97 2.46 -7.74
CA GLY A 33 -9.04 1.70 -6.48
C GLY A 33 -9.83 2.38 -5.37
N GLN A 34 -10.35 3.60 -5.56
CA GLN A 34 -11.21 4.27 -4.58
C GLN A 34 -12.67 3.85 -4.70
N VAL A 35 -13.39 3.87 -3.59
CA VAL A 35 -14.84 3.65 -3.54
C VAL A 35 -15.55 5.00 -3.48
N TYR A 36 -16.66 5.10 -4.21
CA TYR A 36 -17.52 6.27 -4.28
C TYR A 36 -18.92 5.93 -3.82
N ALA A 37 -19.58 6.88 -3.14
CA ALA A 37 -20.96 6.75 -2.73
C ALA A 37 -21.89 7.55 -3.65
N ALA A 38 -23.02 6.93 -3.97
CA ALA A 38 -24.17 7.54 -4.64
C ALA A 38 -25.41 7.24 -3.80
N GLY A 39 -25.74 8.10 -2.84
CA GLY A 39 -26.67 7.73 -1.77
C GLY A 39 -26.12 6.54 -0.97
N ASP A 40 -26.90 5.47 -0.85
CA ASP A 40 -26.50 4.24 -0.16
C ASP A 40 -25.66 3.28 -1.02
N ALA A 41 -25.59 3.52 -2.33
CA ALA A 41 -24.82 2.67 -3.25
C ALA A 41 -23.32 2.92 -3.11
N ARG A 42 -22.53 1.84 -3.08
CA ARG A 42 -21.05 1.87 -3.11
C ARG A 42 -20.55 1.37 -4.46
N LEU A 43 -19.67 2.15 -5.08
CA LEU A 43 -19.15 1.90 -6.42
C LEU A 43 -17.62 1.97 -6.41
N GLY A 44 -16.97 0.91 -6.87
CA GLY A 44 -15.50 0.87 -6.97
C GLY A 44 -15.03 1.51 -8.27
N LEU A 45 -14.04 2.41 -8.23
CA LEU A 45 -13.44 3.00 -9.42
C LEU A 45 -12.27 2.14 -9.91
N ARG A 46 -12.45 1.40 -11.01
CA ARG A 46 -11.46 0.46 -11.52
C ARG A 46 -10.44 1.11 -12.45
N ASP A 47 -10.92 1.84 -13.44
CA ASP A 47 -10.08 2.46 -14.49
C ASP A 47 -10.52 3.91 -14.75
N ILE A 48 -9.55 4.75 -15.12
CA ILE A 48 -9.79 6.12 -15.60
C ILE A 48 -9.13 6.26 -16.97
N GLU A 49 -9.90 6.71 -17.96
CA GLU A 49 -9.42 7.01 -19.31
C GLU A 49 -9.67 8.47 -19.66
N ARG A 50 -8.62 9.18 -20.04
CA ARG A 50 -8.68 10.58 -20.45
C ARG A 50 -8.08 10.73 -21.86
N HIS A 51 -8.90 11.21 -22.79
CA HIS A 51 -8.51 11.40 -24.19
C HIS A 51 -7.84 10.15 -24.80
N GLY A 52 -8.42 8.96 -24.58
CA GLY A 52 -7.89 7.68 -25.06
C GLY A 52 -6.72 7.09 -24.28
N ASN A 53 -6.25 7.76 -23.21
CA ASN A 53 -5.12 7.29 -22.41
C ASN A 53 -5.57 6.87 -21.01
N ARG A 54 -5.11 5.69 -20.54
CA ARG A 54 -5.33 5.26 -19.16
C ARG A 54 -4.48 6.07 -18.19
N VAL A 55 -5.10 6.56 -17.13
CA VAL A 55 -4.46 7.31 -16.05
C VAL A 55 -4.87 6.74 -14.70
N THR A 56 -4.08 6.97 -13.66
CA THR A 56 -4.38 6.49 -12.30
C THR A 56 -5.10 7.52 -11.44
N SER A 57 -5.18 8.78 -11.88
CA SER A 57 -5.86 9.83 -11.16
C SER A 57 -6.43 10.94 -12.04
N LEU A 58 -7.42 11.66 -11.51
CA LEU A 58 -8.11 12.78 -12.12
C LEU A 58 -8.23 13.92 -11.08
N ARG A 59 -7.89 15.14 -11.48
CA ARG A 59 -7.98 16.35 -10.63
C ARG A 59 -9.22 17.17 -10.96
N ALA A 60 -9.62 18.02 -10.01
CA ALA A 60 -10.73 18.95 -10.18
C ALA A 60 -10.65 19.72 -11.51
N GLY A 61 -11.79 19.83 -12.18
CA GLY A 61 -11.94 20.44 -13.50
C GLY A 61 -11.75 19.49 -14.67
N GLN A 62 -11.13 18.32 -14.48
CA GLN A 62 -10.86 17.38 -15.56
C GLN A 62 -12.04 16.43 -15.81
N ALA A 63 -12.26 16.09 -17.09
CA ALA A 63 -13.23 15.09 -17.52
C ALA A 63 -12.52 13.80 -17.99
N ALA A 64 -13.18 12.67 -17.79
CA ALA A 64 -12.69 11.35 -18.16
C ALA A 64 -13.84 10.37 -18.36
N ARG A 65 -13.55 9.24 -19.01
CA ARG A 65 -14.36 8.02 -18.94
C ARG A 65 -13.84 7.19 -17.77
N VAL A 66 -14.72 6.67 -16.95
CA VAL A 66 -14.37 5.86 -15.78
C VAL A 66 -15.12 4.54 -15.80
N ARG A 67 -14.42 3.48 -15.41
CA ARG A 67 -15.03 2.17 -15.20
C ARG A 67 -15.37 2.01 -13.73
N LEU A 68 -16.65 1.88 -13.44
CA LEU A 68 -17.17 1.62 -12.09
C LEU A 68 -17.54 0.14 -11.94
N THR A 69 -17.38 -0.38 -10.73
CA THR A 69 -17.83 -1.72 -10.34
C THR A 69 -18.96 -1.62 -9.33
N GLY A 70 -19.94 -2.52 -9.44
CA GLY A 70 -21.11 -2.60 -8.57
C GLY A 70 -22.41 -2.53 -9.37
N ALA A 71 -23.38 -3.38 -8.98
CA ALA A 71 -24.66 -3.57 -9.67
C ALA A 71 -25.51 -2.30 -9.80
N MET A 72 -25.24 -1.27 -8.98
CA MET A 72 -25.97 -0.01 -8.98
C MET A 72 -25.46 0.99 -10.03
N THR A 73 -24.44 0.63 -10.83
CA THR A 73 -23.94 1.52 -11.89
C THR A 73 -25.02 1.83 -12.93
N ALA A 74 -25.88 0.87 -13.23
CA ALA A 74 -27.02 1.03 -14.16
C ALA A 74 -28.09 2.02 -13.66
N LEU A 75 -28.11 2.33 -12.36
CA LEU A 75 -29.07 3.25 -11.75
C LEU A 75 -28.54 4.69 -11.65
N LEU A 76 -27.29 4.93 -12.07
CA LEU A 76 -26.71 6.26 -12.05
C LEU A 76 -27.41 7.17 -13.05
N THR A 77 -27.65 8.41 -12.64
CA THR A 77 -28.31 9.43 -13.47
C THR A 77 -27.37 10.58 -13.79
N ARG A 78 -27.61 11.25 -14.92
CA ARG A 78 -26.89 12.47 -15.29
C ARG A 78 -27.04 13.53 -14.19
N GLY A 79 -25.93 14.14 -13.80
CA GLY A 79 -25.86 15.16 -12.76
C GLY A 79 -25.60 14.61 -11.37
N GLN A 80 -25.70 13.29 -11.16
CA GLN A 80 -25.43 12.66 -9.88
C GLN A 80 -23.96 12.85 -9.48
N VAL A 81 -23.76 13.30 -8.24
CA VAL A 81 -22.43 13.46 -7.66
C VAL A 81 -22.05 12.18 -6.93
N LEU A 82 -20.90 11.66 -7.30
CA LEU A 82 -20.23 10.55 -6.64
C LEU A 82 -19.15 11.13 -5.75
N THR A 83 -19.42 11.08 -4.45
CA THR A 83 -18.48 11.55 -3.44
C THR A 83 -17.59 10.39 -3.07
N ALA A 84 -16.27 10.61 -3.09
CA ALA A 84 -15.33 9.62 -2.62
C ALA A 84 -15.74 9.29 -1.21
N VAL A 85 -16.04 8.01 -1.01
CA VAL A 85 -16.00 7.47 0.32
C VAL A 85 -14.54 7.63 0.69
N PRO A 86 -14.21 8.44 1.70
CA PRO A 86 -12.87 8.36 2.25
C PRO A 86 -12.60 6.87 2.51
N PRO A 87 -11.35 6.44 2.58
CA PRO A 87 -11.01 5.18 3.24
C PRO A 87 -11.85 4.82 4.49
N GLY A 88 -12.50 5.80 5.13
CA GLY A 88 -13.45 5.68 6.23
C GLY A 88 -14.93 5.40 5.90
N GLY A 89 -15.25 4.53 4.92
CA GLY A 89 -16.55 3.83 4.98
C GLY A 89 -16.64 2.89 6.20
N HIS A 90 -15.47 2.48 6.69
CA HIS A 90 -15.28 1.84 7.98
C HIS A 90 -14.50 2.83 8.84
N ALA A 91 -15.05 3.23 9.98
CA ALA A 91 -14.22 3.88 10.99
C ALA A 91 -13.01 2.98 11.28
N LEU A 92 -11.87 3.54 11.66
CA LEU A 92 -10.71 2.75 12.07
C LEU A 92 -11.10 1.65 13.09
N ALA A 93 -12.04 1.98 14.00
CA ALA A 93 -12.62 1.04 14.94
C ALA A 93 -13.37 -0.11 14.26
N ASP A 94 -14.12 0.17 13.19
CA ASP A 94 -14.84 -0.85 12.42
C ASP A 94 -13.87 -1.77 11.65
N LEU A 95 -12.78 -1.22 11.09
CA LEU A 95 -11.75 -2.04 10.44
C LEU A 95 -11.01 -2.92 11.45
N GLU A 96 -10.70 -2.39 12.64
CA GLU A 96 -10.09 -3.17 13.71
C GLU A 96 -11.05 -4.26 14.21
N ALA A 97 -12.34 -3.95 14.38
CA ALA A 97 -13.36 -4.93 14.76
C ALA A 97 -13.56 -6.00 13.68
N TRP A 98 -13.63 -5.60 12.41
CA TRP A 98 -13.73 -6.52 11.26
C TRP A 98 -12.49 -7.40 11.15
N LEU A 99 -11.28 -6.85 11.28
CA LEU A 99 -10.04 -7.64 11.28
C LEU A 99 -9.98 -8.64 12.45
N ALA A 100 -10.55 -8.30 13.60
CA ALA A 100 -10.59 -9.18 14.76
C ALA A 100 -11.46 -10.43 14.56
N THR A 101 -12.34 -10.45 13.56
CA THR A 101 -13.16 -11.64 13.23
C THR A 101 -12.50 -12.59 12.22
N ASP A 102 -11.26 -12.33 11.81
CA ASP A 102 -10.56 -13.03 10.72
C ASP A 102 -11.44 -13.29 9.48
N PRO A 103 -11.88 -12.22 8.80
CA PRO A 103 -12.87 -12.31 7.74
C PRO A 103 -12.28 -13.01 6.50
N PRO A 104 -13.08 -13.73 5.71
CA PRO A 104 -12.64 -14.33 4.45
C PRO A 104 -11.90 -13.35 3.54
N LEU A 105 -10.89 -13.81 2.79
CA LEU A 105 -10.08 -12.96 1.89
C LEU A 105 -10.88 -12.37 0.71
N ALA A 106 -12.00 -13.00 0.36
CA ALA A 106 -12.90 -12.56 -0.69
C ALA A 106 -13.90 -11.48 -0.23
N ASP A 107 -14.02 -11.28 1.09
CA ASP A 107 -14.92 -10.28 1.64
C ASP A 107 -14.31 -8.87 1.55
N GLU A 108 -15.17 -7.87 1.44
CA GLU A 108 -14.76 -6.47 1.51
C GLU A 108 -14.35 -6.08 2.95
N PRO A 109 -13.33 -5.21 3.12
CA PRO A 109 -12.53 -4.58 2.08
C PRO A 109 -11.49 -5.52 1.44
N HIS A 110 -11.40 -5.48 0.11
CA HIS A 110 -10.38 -6.20 -0.64
C HIS A 110 -8.96 -5.93 -0.09
N PRO A 111 -8.05 -6.94 -0.01
CA PRO A 111 -6.75 -6.78 0.64
C PRO A 111 -5.89 -5.60 0.14
N LEU A 112 -5.91 -5.34 -1.17
CA LEU A 112 -5.20 -4.19 -1.76
C LEU A 112 -5.78 -2.84 -1.31
N THR A 113 -7.11 -2.75 -1.19
CA THR A 113 -7.83 -1.57 -0.71
C THR A 113 -7.51 -1.34 0.76
N LEU A 114 -7.59 -2.39 1.58
CA LEU A 114 -7.22 -2.34 2.99
C LEU A 114 -5.75 -1.90 3.17
N ARG A 115 -4.83 -2.38 2.33
CA ARG A 115 -3.41 -1.97 2.38
C ARG A 115 -3.25 -0.49 2.09
N SER A 116 -3.93 0.01 1.05
CA SER A 116 -3.91 1.44 0.73
C SER A 116 -4.46 2.29 1.88
N HIS A 117 -5.49 1.81 2.58
CA HIS A 117 -6.08 2.51 3.72
C HIS A 117 -5.15 2.54 4.93
N GLY A 118 -4.62 1.38 5.31
CA GLY A 118 -3.65 1.26 6.41
C GLY A 118 -2.45 2.19 6.20
N VAL A 119 -1.85 2.15 5.01
CA VAL A 119 -0.68 2.98 4.69
C VAL A 119 -1.02 4.47 4.67
N SER A 120 -2.16 4.86 4.08
CA SER A 120 -2.56 6.26 4.07
C SER A 120 -2.83 6.79 5.48
N GLY A 121 -3.52 6.02 6.33
CA GLY A 121 -3.84 6.44 7.69
C GLY A 121 -2.63 6.51 8.60
N MET A 122 -1.66 5.60 8.48
CA MET A 122 -0.44 5.66 9.30
C MET A 122 0.49 6.82 8.91
N GLN A 123 0.37 7.32 7.68
CA GLN A 123 1.16 8.42 7.11
C GLN A 123 0.44 9.77 7.16
N ASP A 124 -0.77 9.83 7.70
CA ASP A 124 -1.51 11.08 7.81
C ASP A 124 -1.04 11.87 9.05
N ASP A 125 -0.20 12.88 8.81
CA ASP A 125 0.35 13.75 9.85
C ASP A 125 -0.70 14.65 10.52
N ALA A 126 -1.93 14.72 9.99
CA ALA A 126 -3.04 15.42 10.66
C ALA A 126 -3.67 14.57 11.77
N LEU A 127 -3.40 13.26 11.81
CA LEU A 127 -3.94 12.36 12.83
C LEU A 127 -3.03 12.32 14.07
N PRO A 128 -3.60 12.13 15.29
CA PRO A 128 -2.80 11.87 16.47
C PRO A 128 -1.96 10.60 16.33
N ASP A 129 -0.77 10.57 16.92
CA ASP A 129 0.17 9.43 16.82
C ASP A 129 -0.46 8.10 17.25
N GLY A 130 -1.28 8.09 18.31
CA GLY A 130 -2.02 6.90 18.73
C GLY A 130 -2.97 6.34 17.65
N MET A 131 -3.54 7.21 16.82
CA MET A 131 -4.39 6.81 15.70
C MET A 131 -3.57 6.32 14.51
N ARG A 132 -2.43 6.96 14.23
CA ARG A 132 -1.49 6.53 13.18
C ARG A 132 -0.88 5.16 13.50
N LEU A 133 -0.58 4.89 14.77
CA LEU A 133 -0.12 3.58 15.25
C LEU A 133 -1.17 2.47 15.06
N ARG A 134 -2.45 2.77 15.33
CA ARG A 134 -3.58 1.88 15.03
C ARG A 134 -3.69 1.58 13.53
N TRP A 135 -3.61 2.60 12.69
CA TRP A 135 -3.55 2.42 11.23
C TRP A 135 -2.34 1.59 10.78
N GLY A 136 -1.20 1.72 11.47
CA GLY A 136 -0.03 0.87 11.27
C GLY A 136 -0.34 -0.62 11.46
N ARG A 137 -1.16 -0.98 12.46
CA ARG A 137 -1.61 -2.37 12.66
C ARG A 137 -2.54 -2.84 11.54
N VAL A 138 -3.46 -1.98 11.10
CA VAL A 138 -4.30 -2.27 9.92
C VAL A 138 -3.42 -2.49 8.68
N ALA A 139 -2.39 -1.67 8.46
CA ALA A 139 -1.46 -1.82 7.35
C ALA A 139 -0.71 -3.16 7.39
N LEU A 140 -0.25 -3.59 8.57
CA LEU A 140 0.42 -4.89 8.74
C LEU A 140 -0.54 -6.05 8.44
N ALA A 141 -1.75 -6.03 9.00
CA ALA A 141 -2.77 -7.04 8.72
C ALA A 141 -3.12 -7.10 7.22
N ALA A 142 -3.20 -5.94 6.57
CA ALA A 142 -3.47 -5.85 5.15
C ALA A 142 -2.34 -6.44 4.28
N VAL A 143 -1.08 -6.25 4.69
CA VAL A 143 0.08 -6.85 4.03
C VAL A 143 0.02 -8.37 4.11
N ASP A 144 -0.29 -8.92 5.28
CA ASP A 144 -0.40 -10.36 5.48
C ASP A 144 -1.56 -10.96 4.65
N ARG A 145 -2.72 -10.30 4.65
CA ARG A 145 -3.88 -10.68 3.81
C ARG A 145 -3.59 -10.58 2.32
N THR A 146 -2.85 -9.55 1.90
CA THR A 146 -2.45 -9.38 0.48
C THR A 146 -1.53 -10.51 0.03
N ALA A 147 -0.60 -10.95 0.90
CA ALA A 147 0.29 -12.06 0.59
C ALA A 147 -0.49 -13.37 0.41
N ALA A 148 -1.45 -13.64 1.30
CA ALA A 148 -2.31 -14.81 1.22
C ALA A 148 -3.23 -14.78 -0.02
N TRP A 149 -3.76 -13.62 -0.38
CA TRP A 149 -4.68 -13.47 -1.52
C TRP A 149 -3.97 -13.55 -2.89
N ALA A 150 -2.78 -12.95 -3.03
CA ALA A 150 -2.10 -12.84 -4.33
C ALA A 150 -0.99 -13.89 -4.56
N GLU A 151 -0.87 -14.92 -3.72
CA GLU A 151 0.18 -15.94 -3.77
C GLU A 151 1.59 -15.35 -4.01
N ARG A 152 1.90 -14.25 -3.31
CA ARG A 152 3.10 -13.45 -3.61
C ARG A 152 4.37 -14.20 -3.21
N HIS A 153 5.45 -13.92 -3.94
CA HIS A 153 6.78 -14.43 -3.57
C HIS A 153 7.13 -14.02 -2.13
N PRO A 154 7.69 -14.92 -1.29
CA PRO A 154 7.94 -14.64 0.14
C PRO A 154 8.72 -13.34 0.39
N LEU A 155 9.76 -13.08 -0.40
CA LEU A 155 10.51 -11.81 -0.31
C LEU A 155 9.66 -10.56 -0.60
N ASP A 156 8.67 -10.63 -1.50
CA ASP A 156 7.83 -9.48 -1.80
C ASP A 156 6.90 -9.16 -0.62
N HIS A 157 6.39 -10.20 0.07
CA HIS A 157 5.66 -10.04 1.34
C HIS A 157 6.55 -9.47 2.45
N ALA A 158 7.76 -10.01 2.62
CA ALA A 158 8.71 -9.52 3.61
C ALA A 158 9.10 -8.06 3.37
N ILE A 159 9.31 -7.64 2.13
CA ILE A 159 9.61 -6.25 1.77
C ILE A 159 8.46 -5.31 2.18
N ASP A 160 7.21 -5.67 1.84
CA ASP A 160 6.05 -4.85 2.19
C ASP A 160 5.88 -4.74 3.71
N ARG A 161 6.03 -5.86 4.42
CA ARG A 161 5.93 -5.91 5.89
C ARG A 161 7.05 -5.11 6.56
N ALA A 162 8.27 -5.25 6.07
CA ALA A 162 9.44 -4.51 6.55
C ALA A 162 9.28 -3.01 6.35
N GLY A 163 8.73 -2.57 5.21
CA GLY A 163 8.49 -1.16 4.93
C GLY A 163 7.55 -0.52 5.94
N VAL A 164 6.45 -1.20 6.29
CA VAL A 164 5.51 -0.74 7.33
C VAL A 164 6.20 -0.69 8.70
N ARG A 165 6.88 -1.76 9.13
CA ARG A 165 7.55 -1.81 10.44
C ARG A 165 8.66 -0.76 10.57
N ALA A 166 9.50 -0.62 9.54
CA ALA A 166 10.57 0.37 9.53
C ALA A 166 10.02 1.80 9.58
N TYR A 167 8.90 2.08 8.90
CA TYR A 167 8.20 3.34 9.02
C TYR A 167 7.74 3.62 10.46
N LEU A 168 7.06 2.66 11.09
CA LEU A 168 6.55 2.83 12.45
C LEU A 168 7.68 3.04 13.47
N ILE A 169 8.78 2.29 13.39
CA ILE A 169 9.96 2.46 14.24
C ILE A 169 10.57 3.84 14.06
N ARG A 170 10.80 4.26 12.82
CA ARG A 170 11.42 5.54 12.52
C ARG A 170 10.56 6.72 12.98
N GLN A 171 9.24 6.60 12.85
CA GLN A 171 8.31 7.69 13.15
C GLN A 171 7.95 7.79 14.63
N PHE A 172 7.75 6.65 15.31
CA PHE A 172 7.21 6.60 16.68
C PHE A 172 8.21 6.06 17.71
N GLY A 173 9.42 5.67 17.27
CA GLY A 173 10.44 5.10 18.13
C GLY A 173 10.24 3.61 18.43
N PRO A 174 11.25 2.96 19.05
CA PRO A 174 11.19 1.56 19.45
C PRO A 174 10.31 1.37 20.69
N GLY A 175 9.67 0.19 20.79
CA GLY A 175 8.96 -0.23 22.01
C GLY A 175 7.61 -0.90 21.75
N PRO A 176 7.11 -1.70 22.72
CA PRO A 176 5.78 -2.29 22.64
C PRO A 176 4.72 -1.19 22.66
N GLY A 177 3.77 -1.24 21.70
CA GLY A 177 2.75 -0.21 21.53
C GLY A 177 3.21 1.05 20.79
N LEU A 178 4.50 1.19 20.49
CA LEU A 178 5.08 2.21 19.61
C LEU A 178 5.40 1.59 18.24
N GLY A 179 6.61 1.81 17.71
CA GLY A 179 7.03 1.27 16.42
C GLY A 179 7.44 -0.20 16.41
N GLY A 180 7.69 -0.81 17.58
CA GLY A 180 8.08 -2.22 17.71
C GLY A 180 9.56 -2.43 18.00
N ASP A 181 10.07 -3.64 17.68
CA ASP A 181 11.46 -4.07 17.95
C ASP A 181 12.36 -3.91 16.70
N PRO A 182 13.30 -2.95 16.68
CA PRO A 182 14.25 -2.76 15.58
C PRO A 182 15.23 -3.92 15.40
N ALA A 183 15.70 -4.51 16.50
CA ALA A 183 16.67 -5.61 16.45
C ALA A 183 16.01 -6.90 15.95
N GLY A 184 14.78 -7.17 16.41
CA GLY A 184 13.94 -8.24 15.89
C GLY A 184 13.64 -8.09 14.40
N LEU A 185 13.29 -6.87 13.93
CA LEU A 185 13.10 -6.62 12.50
C LEU A 185 14.38 -6.92 11.72
N CYS A 186 15.53 -6.40 12.13
CA CYS A 186 16.77 -6.61 11.37
C CYS A 186 17.18 -8.08 11.31
N ARG A 187 17.04 -8.84 12.40
CA ARG A 187 17.33 -10.29 12.40
C ARG A 187 16.45 -11.04 11.41
N GLU A 188 15.14 -10.80 11.46
CA GLU A 188 14.19 -11.41 10.51
C GLU A 188 14.55 -11.10 9.05
N LEU A 189 14.95 -9.88 8.74
CA LEU A 189 15.35 -9.51 7.36
C LEU A 189 16.70 -10.12 6.96
N LEU A 190 17.65 -10.24 7.89
CA LEU A 190 18.94 -10.88 7.64
C LEU A 190 18.76 -12.38 7.37
N ASP A 191 17.88 -13.06 8.11
CA ASP A 191 17.59 -14.49 7.95
C ASP A 191 16.95 -14.81 6.58
N LEU A 192 16.32 -13.83 5.92
CA LEU A 192 15.74 -13.97 4.59
C LEU A 192 16.75 -13.80 3.45
N ILE A 193 17.94 -13.27 3.72
CA ILE A 193 18.96 -13.03 2.70
C ILE A 193 19.82 -14.29 2.56
N ASP A 194 19.72 -14.94 1.40
CA ASP A 194 20.44 -16.17 1.02
C ASP A 194 21.91 -15.94 0.61
N LEU A 195 22.41 -14.71 0.74
CA LEU A 195 23.75 -14.31 0.36
C LEU A 195 24.52 -13.78 1.55
N THR A 196 25.83 -13.92 1.52
CA THR A 196 26.72 -13.10 2.34
C THR A 196 26.88 -11.69 1.73
N PRO A 197 27.27 -10.69 2.53
CA PRO A 197 27.61 -9.36 2.01
C PRO A 197 28.62 -9.38 0.86
N ALA A 198 29.65 -10.23 0.96
CA ALA A 198 30.69 -10.35 -0.06
C ALA A 198 30.15 -10.91 -1.39
N GLN A 199 29.32 -11.96 -1.33
CA GLN A 199 28.68 -12.52 -2.53
C GLN A 199 27.73 -11.52 -3.18
N ALA A 200 26.88 -10.87 -2.38
CA ALA A 200 25.96 -9.85 -2.87
C ALA A 200 26.68 -8.65 -3.50
N ALA A 201 27.83 -8.23 -2.95
CA ALA A 201 28.66 -7.17 -3.52
C ALA A 201 29.29 -7.59 -4.87
N ALA A 202 29.86 -8.80 -4.94
CA ALA A 202 30.46 -9.31 -6.17
C ALA A 202 29.41 -9.42 -7.30
N GLU A 203 28.24 -9.98 -7.00
CA GLU A 203 27.12 -10.03 -7.94
C GLU A 203 26.56 -8.65 -8.28
N GLY A 204 26.50 -7.75 -7.29
CA GLY A 204 26.09 -6.36 -7.48
C GLY A 204 26.99 -5.64 -8.47
N LEU A 205 28.31 -5.78 -8.39
CA LEU A 205 29.23 -5.12 -9.32
C LEU A 205 29.09 -5.63 -10.76
N ALA A 206 28.77 -6.92 -10.94
CA ALA A 206 28.60 -7.56 -12.25
C ALA A 206 27.13 -7.68 -12.68
N TRP A 207 26.20 -6.92 -12.08
CA TRP A 207 24.76 -7.21 -12.21
C TRP A 207 24.22 -7.19 -13.65
N ARG A 208 24.85 -6.42 -14.55
CA ARG A 208 24.42 -6.29 -15.95
C ARG A 208 24.59 -7.58 -16.74
N ASP A 209 25.53 -8.43 -16.31
CA ASP A 209 25.84 -9.70 -16.94
C ASP A 209 25.03 -10.87 -16.34
N LEU A 210 24.25 -10.60 -15.29
CA LEU A 210 23.47 -11.62 -14.60
C LEU A 210 22.12 -11.89 -15.30
N PRO A 211 21.58 -13.12 -15.19
CA PRO A 211 20.23 -13.42 -15.63
C PRO A 211 19.19 -12.55 -14.93
N ARG A 212 18.09 -12.21 -15.64
CA ARG A 212 17.00 -11.35 -15.13
C ARG A 212 16.44 -11.79 -13.77
N ARG A 213 16.34 -13.11 -13.53
CA ARG A 213 15.89 -13.66 -12.24
C ARG A 213 16.82 -13.23 -11.11
N ARG A 214 18.13 -13.22 -11.34
CA ARG A 214 19.11 -12.85 -10.34
C ARG A 214 19.17 -11.36 -10.09
N ILE A 215 19.04 -10.53 -11.14
CA ILE A 215 18.89 -9.08 -11.00
C ILE A 215 17.67 -8.73 -10.12
N ARG A 216 16.52 -9.38 -10.35
CA ARG A 216 15.32 -9.19 -9.50
C ARG A 216 15.56 -9.60 -8.06
N HIS A 217 16.31 -10.66 -7.83
CA HIS A 217 16.68 -11.11 -6.49
C HIS A 217 17.55 -10.08 -5.76
N LEU A 218 18.59 -9.57 -6.41
CA LEU A 218 19.44 -8.50 -5.84
C LEU A 218 18.65 -7.22 -5.53
N ARG A 219 17.68 -6.86 -6.39
CA ARG A 219 16.76 -5.74 -6.13
C ARG A 219 15.90 -5.96 -4.89
N ARG A 220 15.41 -7.18 -4.67
CA ARG A 220 14.66 -7.53 -3.46
C ARG A 220 15.52 -7.40 -2.22
N ILE A 221 16.75 -7.91 -2.25
CA ILE A 221 17.72 -7.71 -1.17
C ILE A 221 17.90 -6.22 -0.89
N LYS A 222 18.17 -5.40 -1.91
CA LYS A 222 18.32 -3.95 -1.76
C LYS A 222 17.12 -3.27 -1.10
N LEU A 223 15.90 -3.71 -1.42
CA LEU A 223 14.68 -3.21 -0.78
C LEU A 223 14.61 -3.59 0.71
N LEU A 224 15.02 -4.80 1.09
CA LEU A 224 15.16 -5.18 2.50
C LEU A 224 16.22 -4.31 3.21
N LEU A 225 17.36 -4.06 2.56
CA LEU A 225 18.43 -3.23 3.10
C LEU A 225 17.97 -1.79 3.37
N ASN A 226 17.04 -1.25 2.57
CA ASN A 226 16.47 0.08 2.81
C ASN A 226 15.70 0.14 4.14
N SER A 227 14.93 -0.90 4.47
CA SER A 227 14.22 -0.99 5.73
C SER A 227 15.17 -1.11 6.92
N MET A 228 16.24 -1.90 6.81
CA MET A 228 17.27 -2.00 7.85
C MET A 228 18.02 -0.67 8.06
N ALA A 229 18.38 0.02 6.97
CA ALA A 229 19.04 1.32 7.04
C ALA A 229 18.15 2.37 7.75
N ALA A 230 16.84 2.32 7.54
CA ALA A 230 15.89 3.24 8.19
C ALA A 230 15.81 3.04 9.72
N VAL A 231 16.03 1.82 10.22
CA VAL A 231 15.95 1.51 11.65
C VAL A 231 17.30 1.44 12.36
N ARG A 232 18.41 1.47 11.60
CA ARG A 232 19.78 1.42 12.12
C ARG A 232 20.08 2.44 13.25
N PRO A 233 19.55 3.67 13.26
CA PRO A 233 19.74 4.58 14.40
C PRO A 233 19.18 4.07 15.74
N HIS A 234 18.23 3.12 15.72
CA HIS A 234 17.56 2.58 16.90
C HIS A 234 18.18 1.27 17.42
N LEU A 235 19.34 0.85 16.91
CA LEU A 235 20.03 -0.40 17.30
C LEU A 235 21.06 -0.22 18.45
N THR A 236 20.94 0.83 19.26
CA THR A 236 21.91 1.15 20.33
C THR A 236 22.03 0.05 21.38
N GLY A 237 20.97 -0.74 21.62
CA GLY A 237 20.96 -1.88 22.54
C GLY A 237 21.31 -3.25 21.93
N ALA A 238 21.69 -3.31 20.65
CA ALA A 238 21.91 -4.56 19.92
C ALA A 238 23.18 -4.50 19.05
N PRO A 239 24.38 -4.50 19.65
CA PRO A 239 25.64 -4.23 18.95
C PRO A 239 25.97 -5.24 17.85
N ASP A 240 25.65 -6.53 18.04
CA ASP A 240 25.92 -7.56 17.04
C ASP A 240 24.99 -7.41 15.81
N THR A 241 23.71 -7.13 16.04
CA THR A 241 22.76 -6.81 14.96
C THR A 241 23.16 -5.52 14.23
N ALA A 242 23.60 -4.50 14.96
CA ALA A 242 24.10 -3.25 14.36
C ALA A 242 25.30 -3.52 13.46
N ARG A 243 26.28 -4.32 13.91
CA ARG A 243 27.46 -4.71 13.12
C ARG A 243 27.07 -5.47 11.85
N ALA A 244 26.12 -6.39 11.95
CA ALA A 244 25.61 -7.11 10.78
C ALA A 244 24.93 -6.17 9.77
N VAL A 245 24.09 -5.25 10.23
CA VAL A 245 23.45 -4.24 9.37
C VAL A 245 24.50 -3.33 8.71
N ASP A 246 25.54 -2.93 9.43
CA ASP A 246 26.62 -2.08 8.90
C ASP A 246 27.43 -2.79 7.80
N ALA A 247 27.68 -4.09 7.94
CA ALA A 247 28.32 -4.88 6.90
C ALA A 247 27.51 -4.89 5.60
N TRP A 248 26.18 -4.90 5.70
CA TRP A 248 25.27 -4.82 4.56
C TRP A 248 25.09 -3.41 4.00
N ALA A 249 25.28 -2.37 4.81
CA ALA A 249 25.11 -0.98 4.37
C ALA A 249 26.04 -0.61 3.21
N GLY A 250 27.28 -1.11 3.22
CA GLY A 250 28.24 -0.91 2.13
C GLY A 250 27.84 -1.61 0.82
N VAL A 251 27.20 -2.77 0.93
CA VAL A 251 26.73 -3.56 -0.24
C VAL A 251 25.57 -2.89 -0.95
N ARG A 252 24.68 -2.21 -0.21
CA ARG A 252 23.47 -1.58 -0.74
C ARG A 252 23.74 -0.66 -1.93
N ALA A 253 24.86 0.06 -1.92
CA ALA A 253 25.21 1.04 -2.95
C ALA A 253 25.55 0.39 -4.30
N VAL A 254 26.01 -0.87 -4.31
CA VAL A 254 26.44 -1.57 -5.53
C VAL A 254 25.36 -2.53 -6.07
N LEU A 255 24.25 -2.73 -5.36
CA LEU A 255 23.12 -3.51 -5.85
C LEU A 255 22.29 -2.74 -6.92
N PRO A 256 21.65 -3.45 -7.87
CA PRO A 256 20.87 -2.87 -8.99
C PRO A 256 19.49 -2.27 -8.63
#